data_AF-A0A5C6LSC2-F1
#
_entry.id   AF-A0A5C6LSC2-F1
#
_cell.length_a   1.000
_cell.length_b   1.000
_cell.length_c   1.000
_cell.angle_alpha   90.00
_cell.angle_beta   90.00
_cell.angle_gamma   90.00
#
_symmetry.space_group_name_H-M   'P 1'
#
loop_
_entity.id
_entity.type
_entity.pdbx_description
1 polymer ?
#
loop_
_entity_poly.entity_id
_entity_poly.type
_entity_poly.pdbx_seq_one_letter_code
_entity_poly.pdbx_strand_id
1 'polypeptide(L)'
;MSTAKILCGALAGVAAGLAIGLLTAPDSGEETRRKIRKSAHQLQGRVKKILGRGADGLTELKYIFEHEVTGLKDDVKERILTLLDESIESFKSFKKDAKEAV
;
A
#
# COMPACT_ATOMS: atom_id res chain seq x y z
N MET A 1 14.47 23.74 -3.91
CA MET A 1 14.17 23.36 -2.50
C MET A 1 14.17 21.84 -2.40
N SER A 2 14.82 21.25 -1.40
CA SER A 2 14.89 19.78 -1.28
C SER A 2 13.57 19.22 -0.74
N THR A 3 12.95 18.29 -1.47
CA THR A 3 11.71 17.59 -1.13
C THR A 3 11.73 16.98 0.28
N ALA A 4 12.91 16.54 0.74
CA ALA A 4 13.10 16.02 2.09
C ALA A 4 12.73 17.05 3.17
N LYS A 5 13.04 18.34 2.98
CA LYS A 5 12.70 19.39 3.96
C LYS A 5 11.19 19.66 3.99
N ILE A 6 10.53 19.59 2.83
CA ILE A 6 9.07 19.76 2.73
C ILE A 6 8.37 18.59 3.41
N LEU A 7 8.84 17.36 3.18
CA LEU A 7 8.29 16.16 3.81
C LEU A 7 8.51 16.17 5.33
N CYS A 8 9.71 16.52 5.79
CA CYS A 8 9.99 16.66 7.21
C CYS A 8 9.13 17.77 7.86
N GLY A 9 8.96 18.91 7.19
CA GLY A 9 8.09 19.99 7.67
C GLY A 9 6.62 19.57 7.76
N ALA A 10 6.12 18.83 6.77
CA ALA A 10 4.76 18.29 6.79
C ALA A 10 4.55 17.28 7.92
N LEU A 11 5.49 16.34 8.11
CA LEU A 11 5.43 15.37 9.21
C LEU A 11 5.50 16.05 10.58
N ALA A 12 6.40 17.02 10.74
CA ALA A 12 6.51 17.80 11.97
C ALA A 12 5.23 18.61 12.24
N GLY A 13 4.62 19.19 11.21
CA GLY A 13 3.34 19.90 11.31
C GLY A 13 2.19 18.99 11.72
N VAL A 14 2.08 17.79 11.14
CA VAL A 14 1.07 16.80 11.53
C VAL A 14 1.30 16.33 12.97
N ALA A 15 2.54 16.00 13.34
CA ALA A 15 2.87 15.57 14.69
C ALA A 15 2.58 16.66 15.73
N ALA A 16 3.00 17.90 15.47
CA ALA A 16 2.71 19.04 16.33
C ALA A 16 1.20 19.31 16.44
N GLY A 17 0.46 19.23 15.32
CA GLY A 17 -0.99 19.41 15.31
C GLY A 17 -1.73 18.32 16.11
N LEU A 18 -1.32 17.06 15.97
CA LEU A 18 -1.88 15.95 16.76
C LEU A 18 -1.54 16.10 18.24
N ALA A 19 -0.30 16.52 18.57
CA ALA A 19 0.11 16.75 19.94
C ALA A 19 -0.71 17.87 20.60
N ILE A 20 -0.84 19.02 19.92
CA ILE A 20 -1.67 20.13 20.39
C ILE A 20 -3.13 19.69 20.53
N GLY A 21 -3.69 19.00 19.53
CA GLY A 21 -5.06 18.51 19.57
C GLY A 21 -5.33 17.55 20.74
N LEU A 22 -4.40 16.63 21.00
CA LEU A 22 -4.49 15.68 22.13
C LEU A 22 -4.35 16.39 23.49
N LEU A 23 -3.51 17.43 23.58
CA LEU A 23 -3.32 18.21 24.81
C LEU A 23 -4.51 19.15 25.09
N THR A 24 -5.14 19.71 24.05
CA THR A 24 -6.31 20.58 24.19
C THR A 24 -7.58 19.78 24.48
N ALA A 25 -7.72 18.58 23.94
CA ALA A 25 -8.88 17.73 24.15
C ALA A 25 -8.44 16.27 24.36
N PRO A 26 -8.04 15.90 25.59
CA PRO A 26 -7.63 14.54 25.89
C PRO A 26 -8.86 13.62 25.96
N ASP A 27 -8.88 12.62 25.10
CA ASP A 27 -9.72 11.44 25.31
C ASP A 27 -9.22 10.65 26.52
N SER A 28 -10.10 9.87 27.15
CA SER A 28 -9.66 8.95 28.19
C SER A 28 -8.62 7.95 27.64
N GLY A 29 -7.66 7.56 28.48
CA GLY A 29 -6.60 6.62 28.07
C GLY A 29 -7.16 5.27 27.61
N GLU A 30 -8.30 4.85 28.16
CA GLU A 30 -9.02 3.66 27.72
C GLU A 30 -9.57 3.80 26.30
N GLU A 31 -10.26 4.92 26.01
CA GLU A 31 -10.80 5.18 24.68
C GLU A 31 -9.70 5.38 23.64
N THR A 32 -8.59 6.03 23.98
CA THR A 32 -7.45 6.19 23.08
C THR A 32 -6.87 4.84 22.67
N ARG A 33 -6.63 3.93 23.64
CA ARG A 33 -6.17 2.56 23.32
C ARG A 33 -7.18 1.79 22.49
N ARG A 34 -8.47 1.95 22.77
CA ARG A 34 -9.56 1.32 22.00
C ARG A 34 -9.60 1.84 20.56
N LYS A 35 -9.49 3.15 20.36
CA LYS A 35 -9.42 3.81 19.05
C LYS A 35 -8.19 3.35 18.27
N ILE A 36 -7.00 3.30 18.89
CA ILE A 36 -5.78 2.80 18.24
C ILE A 36 -5.95 1.36 17.75
N ARG A 37 -6.45 0.44 18.60
CA ARG A 37 -6.70 -0.95 18.22
C ARG A 37 -7.69 -1.06 17.05
N LYS A 38 -8.78 -0.30 17.10
CA LYS A 38 -9.79 -0.30 16.04
C LYS A 38 -9.23 0.24 14.73
N SER A 39 -8.49 1.35 14.78
CA SER A 39 -7.84 1.96 13.62
C SER A 39 -6.79 1.05 13.02
N ALA A 40 -5.96 0.39 13.83
CA ALA A 40 -4.98 -0.59 13.37
C ALA A 40 -5.64 -1.76 12.63
N HIS A 41 -6.70 -2.33 13.19
CA HIS A 41 -7.44 -3.41 12.55
C HIS A 41 -8.11 -2.98 11.24
N GLN A 42 -8.70 -1.78 11.20
CA GLN A 42 -9.28 -1.23 9.97
C GLN A 42 -8.21 -0.95 8.90
N LEU A 43 -7.05 -0.43 9.30
CA LEU A 43 -5.94 -0.14 8.40
C LEU A 43 -5.41 -1.44 7.78
N GLN A 44 -5.18 -2.46 8.60
CA GLN A 44 -4.79 -3.80 8.14
C GLN A 44 -5.78 -4.35 7.11
N GLY A 45 -7.08 -4.30 7.41
CA GLY A 45 -8.12 -4.78 6.50
C GLY A 45 -8.13 -4.04 5.16
N ARG A 46 -7.87 -2.72 5.18
CA ARG A 46 -7.77 -1.90 3.95
C ARG A 46 -6.52 -2.23 3.15
N VAL A 47 -5.36 -2.36 3.79
CA VAL A 47 -4.10 -2.72 3.13
C VAL A 47 -4.21 -4.09 2.48
N LYS A 48 -4.72 -5.10 3.20
CA LYS A 48 -4.93 -6.45 2.67
C LYS A 48 -5.86 -6.46 1.45
N LYS A 49 -6.91 -5.63 1.46
CA LYS A 49 -7.85 -5.50 0.33
C LYS A 49 -7.21 -4.82 -0.88
N ILE A 50 -6.43 -3.76 -0.67
CA ILE A 50 -5.71 -3.05 -1.76
C ILE A 50 -4.66 -3.97 -2.37
N LEU A 51 -3.86 -4.65 -1.54
CA LEU A 51 -2.86 -5.63 -2.01
C LEU A 51 -3.51 -6.79 -2.77
N GLY A 52 -4.65 -7.30 -2.29
CA GLY A 52 -5.42 -8.33 -2.98
C GLY A 52 -5.85 -7.89 -4.38
N ARG A 53 -6.53 -6.75 -4.48
CA ARG A 53 -7.01 -6.21 -5.77
C ARG A 53 -5.87 -5.87 -6.74
N GLY A 54 -4.74 -5.38 -6.22
CA GLY A 54 -3.57 -5.09 -7.04
C GLY A 54 -2.99 -6.36 -7.68
N ALA A 55 -2.85 -7.44 -6.90
CA ALA A 55 -2.37 -8.72 -7.43
C ALA A 55 -3.32 -9.32 -8.47
N ASP A 56 -4.64 -9.25 -8.22
CA ASP A 56 -5.65 -9.76 -9.15
C ASP A 56 -5.64 -8.97 -10.48
N GLY A 57 -5.57 -7.64 -10.42
CA GLY A 57 -5.51 -6.79 -11.61
C GLY A 57 -4.23 -6.95 -12.44
N LEU A 58 -3.08 -7.21 -11.79
CA LEU A 58 -1.84 -7.53 -12.49
C LEU A 58 -1.91 -8.90 -13.19
N THR A 59 -2.56 -9.87 -12.57
CA THR A 59 -2.78 -11.21 -13.16
C THR A 59 -3.67 -11.12 -14.40
N GLU A 60 -4.73 -10.31 -14.34
CA GLU A 60 -5.62 -10.04 -15.48
C GLU A 60 -4.87 -9.31 -16.60
N LEU A 61 -4.04 -8.33 -16.26
CA LEU A 61 -3.23 -7.60 -17.24
C LEU A 61 -2.23 -8.52 -17.96
N LYS A 62 -1.61 -9.47 -17.23
CA LYS A 62 -0.77 -10.52 -17.81
C LYS A 62 -1.55 -11.38 -18.80
N TYR A 63 -2.75 -11.83 -18.43
CA TYR A 63 -3.59 -12.65 -19.29
C TYR A 63 -3.93 -11.97 -20.61
N ILE A 64 -4.37 -10.71 -20.55
CA ILE A 64 -4.68 -9.88 -21.74
C ILE A 64 -3.43 -9.72 -22.62
N PHE A 65 -2.28 -9.42 -22.03
CA PHE A 65 -1.03 -9.27 -22.78
C PHE A 65 -0.59 -10.56 -23.48
N GLU A 66 -0.81 -11.70 -22.83
CA GLU A 66 -0.40 -13.00 -23.35
C GLU A 66 -1.31 -13.46 -24.49
N HIS A 67 -2.63 -13.21 -24.39
CA HIS A 67 -3.65 -13.81 -25.27
C HIS A 67 -4.24 -12.83 -26.31
N GLU A 68 -4.38 -11.55 -26.00
CA GLU A 68 -5.08 -10.59 -26.87
C GLU A 68 -4.13 -9.69 -27.67
N VAL A 69 -2.86 -9.58 -27.25
CA VAL A 69 -1.89 -8.75 -27.97
C VAL A 69 -1.24 -9.55 -29.10
N THR A 70 -1.91 -9.55 -30.26
CA THR A 70 -1.38 -10.07 -31.53
C THR A 70 -0.93 -8.90 -32.40
N GLY A 71 0.34 -8.51 -32.31
CA GLY A 71 0.88 -7.39 -33.11
C GLY A 71 2.08 -6.66 -32.50
N LEU A 72 2.41 -6.93 -31.24
CA LEU A 72 3.70 -6.54 -30.66
C LEU A 72 4.80 -7.49 -31.11
N LYS A 73 6.03 -6.99 -31.22
CA LYS A 73 7.22 -7.83 -31.38
C LYS A 73 7.39 -8.73 -30.16
N ASP A 74 7.82 -9.97 -30.39
CA ASP A 74 8.02 -10.98 -29.35
C ASP A 74 8.92 -10.48 -28.22
N ASP A 75 10.03 -9.79 -28.54
CA ASP A 75 10.95 -9.22 -27.55
C ASP A 75 10.29 -8.24 -26.57
N VAL A 76 9.32 -7.43 -27.06
CA VAL A 76 8.61 -6.44 -26.23
C VAL A 76 7.56 -7.13 -25.39
N LYS A 77 6.86 -8.10 -25.97
CA LYS A 77 5.88 -8.93 -25.27
C LYS A 77 6.53 -9.66 -24.11
N GLU A 78 7.65 -10.33 -24.36
CA GLU A 78 8.39 -11.10 -23.36
C GLU A 78 8.88 -10.20 -22.23
N ARG A 79 9.42 -9.01 -22.55
CA ARG A 79 9.87 -8.06 -21.52
C ARG A 79 8.73 -7.54 -20.65
N ILE A 80 7.54 -7.32 -21.21
CA ILE A 80 6.36 -6.91 -20.44
C ILE A 80 5.86 -8.07 -19.57
N LEU A 81 5.83 -9.29 -20.08
CA LEU A 81 5.45 -10.48 -19.31
C LEU A 81 6.36 -10.69 -18.10
N THR A 82 7.68 -10.58 -18.28
CA THR A 82 8.65 -10.69 -17.18
C THR A 82 8.43 -9.61 -16.11
N LEU A 83 8.21 -8.35 -16.53
CA LEU A 83 7.91 -7.26 -15.59
C LEU A 83 6.60 -7.47 -14.84
N LEU A 84 5.58 -8.02 -15.50
CA LEU A 84 4.30 -8.36 -14.87
C LEU A 84 4.46 -9.51 -13.89
N ASP A 85 5.23 -10.54 -14.23
CA ASP A 85 5.52 -11.66 -13.32
C ASP A 85 6.30 -11.22 -12.09
N GLU A 86 7.38 -10.45 -12.26
CA GLU A 86 8.13 -9.86 -11.14
C GLU A 86 7.23 -8.98 -10.26
N SER A 87 6.34 -8.20 -10.87
CA SER A 87 5.38 -7.37 -10.14
C SER A 87 4.37 -8.21 -9.35
N ILE A 88 3.81 -9.27 -9.96
CA ILE A 88 2.89 -10.19 -9.31
C ILE A 88 3.59 -10.90 -8.13
N GLU A 89 4.81 -11.38 -8.31
CA GLU A 89 5.59 -12.02 -7.25
C GLU A 89 5.90 -11.07 -6.10
N SER A 90 6.32 -9.85 -6.42
CA SER A 90 6.56 -8.80 -5.43
C SER A 90 5.27 -8.46 -4.67
N PHE A 91 4.13 -8.27 -5.34
CA PHE A 91 2.86 -8.05 -4.66
C PHE A 91 2.40 -9.26 -3.83
N LYS A 92 2.68 -10.49 -4.27
CA LYS A 92 2.39 -11.72 -3.52
C LYS A 92 3.27 -11.84 -2.27
N SER A 93 4.55 -11.51 -2.35
CA SER A 93 5.45 -11.50 -1.18
C SER A 93 5.04 -10.41 -0.20
N PHE A 94 4.78 -9.18 -0.67
CA PHE A 94 4.21 -8.11 0.16
C PHE A 94 2.88 -8.52 0.82
N LYS A 95 2.01 -9.24 0.11
CA LYS A 95 0.75 -9.78 0.66
C LYS A 95 0.99 -10.86 1.72
N LYS A 96 2.00 -11.71 1.53
CA LYS A 96 2.39 -12.75 2.50
C LYS A 96 2.97 -12.11 3.75
N ASP A 97 3.91 -11.19 3.58
CA ASP A 97 4.54 -10.46 4.69
C ASP A 97 3.51 -9.62 5.45
N ALA A 98 2.60 -8.93 4.75
CA ALA A 98 1.51 -8.20 5.41
C ALA A 98 0.46 -9.10 6.07
N LYS A 99 0.40 -10.39 5.70
CA LYS A 99 -0.44 -11.40 6.34
C LYS A 99 0.25 -12.06 7.54
N GLU A 100 1.58 -12.16 7.53
CA GLU A 100 2.39 -12.71 8.62
C GLU A 100 2.75 -11.66 9.68
N ALA A 101 2.85 -10.38 9.30
CA ALA A 101 3.17 -9.28 10.18
C ALA A 101 2.00 -8.81 11.08
N VAL A 102 0.84 -9.47 11.01
CA VAL A 102 -0.33 -9.15 11.84
C VAL A 102 -1.00 -10.40 12.36
#